data_AF-A0A7Y5L966-F1
#
_entry.id   AF-A0A7Y5L966-F1
#
_cell.length_a   1.000
_cell.length_b   1.000
_cell.length_c   1.000
_cell.angle_alpha   90.00
_cell.angle_beta   90.00
_cell.angle_gamma   90.00
#
_symmetry.space_group_name_H-M   'P 1'
#
loop_
_entity.id
_entity.type
_entity.pdbx_description
1 polymer ?
#
loop_
_entity_poly.entity_id
_entity_poly.type
_entity_poly.pdbx_seq_one_letter_code
_entity_poly.pdbx_strand_id
1 'polypeptide(L)'
;MTHEEWLANVPDSIKNDRLWEFTAYQKALLLYDLMWEDCEKMLPDVRGRGNADQLNRSVGSISANIEEGYGRGFGKEYDYFLRVALGSARESRGWYYRSRRFLSSAVLPHRYALLDEIIGLLVNKVRARKKLESVKQ
;
A
#
# COMPACT_ATOMS: atom_id res chain seq x y z
N MET A 1 6.52 -2.01 -15.01
CA MET A 1 7.25 -2.78 -14.00
C MET A 1 6.27 -3.74 -13.34
N THR A 2 6.50 -5.04 -13.47
CA THR A 2 5.74 -6.07 -12.75
C THR A 2 6.28 -6.24 -11.33
N HIS A 3 5.58 -7.03 -10.52
CA HIS A 3 6.05 -7.35 -9.17
C HIS A 3 7.34 -8.16 -9.20
N GLU A 4 7.48 -9.10 -10.13
CA GLU A 4 8.67 -9.95 -10.28
C GLU A 4 9.89 -9.13 -10.73
N GLU A 5 9.70 -8.21 -11.68
CA GLU A 5 10.76 -7.29 -12.13
C GLU A 5 11.23 -6.39 -10.99
N TRP A 6 10.29 -5.88 -10.19
CA TRP A 6 10.61 -5.04 -9.04
C TRP A 6 11.33 -5.82 -7.94
N LEU A 7 10.86 -7.03 -7.60
CA LEU A 7 11.45 -7.90 -6.58
C LEU A 7 12.94 -8.17 -6.81
N ALA A 8 13.38 -8.27 -8.06
CA ALA A 8 14.78 -8.47 -8.42
C ALA A 8 15.70 -7.33 -7.95
N ASN A 9 15.15 -6.13 -7.74
CA ASN A 9 15.88 -4.94 -7.32
C ASN A 9 15.81 -4.67 -5.81
N VAL A 10 15.04 -5.45 -5.06
CA VAL A 10 14.90 -5.26 -3.61
C VAL A 10 16.12 -5.81 -2.87
N PRO A 11 16.78 -5.03 -1.99
CA PRO A 11 17.94 -5.48 -1.22
C PRO A 11 17.64 -6.70 -0.34
N ASP A 12 18.63 -7.58 -0.18
CA ASP A 12 18.52 -8.77 0.68
C ASP A 12 18.24 -8.42 2.14
N SER A 13 18.73 -7.27 2.64
CA SER A 13 18.45 -6.80 3.99
C SER A 13 16.95 -6.55 4.24
N ILE A 14 16.20 -6.15 3.22
CA ILE A 14 14.74 -5.98 3.30
C ILE A 14 14.06 -7.34 3.16
N LYS A 15 14.51 -8.18 2.22
CA LYS A 15 13.92 -9.51 1.96
C LYS A 15 14.09 -10.50 3.12
N ASN A 16 15.16 -10.36 3.90
CA ASN A 16 15.46 -11.22 5.04
C ASN A 16 14.72 -10.83 6.32
N ASP A 17 14.03 -9.69 6.35
CA ASP A 17 13.17 -9.31 7.48
C ASP A 17 11.90 -10.17 7.50
N ARG A 18 11.43 -10.59 8.69
CA ARG A 18 10.20 -11.39 8.83
C ARG A 18 8.95 -10.65 8.35
N LEU A 19 8.96 -9.31 8.39
CA LEU A 19 7.89 -8.49 7.82
C LEU A 19 7.72 -8.76 6.32
N TRP A 20 8.80 -9.14 5.63
CA TRP A 20 8.78 -9.49 4.21
C TRP A 20 7.87 -10.67 3.89
N GLU A 21 7.63 -11.59 4.84
CA GLU A 21 6.69 -12.71 4.67
C GLU A 21 5.26 -12.23 4.38
N PHE A 22 4.91 -10.99 4.74
CA PHE A 22 3.60 -10.44 4.46
C PHE A 22 3.55 -9.84 3.05
N THR A 23 3.00 -10.58 2.08
CA THR A 23 2.92 -10.15 0.67
C THR A 23 2.26 -8.77 0.46
N ALA A 24 1.35 -8.34 1.33
CA ALA A 24 0.76 -7.00 1.24
C ALA A 24 1.82 -5.90 1.43
N TYR A 25 2.83 -6.15 2.27
CA TYR A 25 3.94 -5.24 2.50
C TYR A 25 4.79 -5.07 1.23
N GLN A 26 5.20 -6.19 0.60
CA GLN A 26 5.95 -6.19 -0.65
C GLN A 26 5.22 -5.37 -1.73
N LYS A 27 3.92 -5.64 -1.91
CA LYS A 27 3.08 -4.95 -2.90
C LYS A 27 2.86 -3.47 -2.54
N ALA A 28 2.80 -3.10 -1.26
CA ALA A 28 2.69 -1.72 -0.84
C ALA A 28 3.97 -0.91 -1.15
N LEU A 29 5.15 -1.52 -0.98
CA LEU A 29 6.43 -0.92 -1.37
C LEU A 29 6.52 -0.75 -2.89
N LEU A 30 6.17 -1.77 -3.68
CA LEU A 30 6.04 -1.64 -5.13
C LEU A 30 5.09 -0.51 -5.53
N LEU A 31 3.92 -0.44 -4.89
CA LEU A 31 2.94 0.62 -5.17
C LEU A 31 3.51 2.01 -4.89
N TYR A 32 4.38 2.15 -3.88
CA TYR A 32 5.05 3.41 -3.57
C TYR A 32 5.99 3.84 -4.69
N ASP A 33 6.83 2.95 -5.21
CA ASP A 33 7.74 3.25 -6.32
C ASP A 33 6.96 3.61 -7.59
N LEU A 34 5.90 2.86 -7.90
CA LEU A 34 5.02 3.16 -9.04
C LEU A 34 4.30 4.50 -8.87
N MET A 35 3.86 4.82 -7.66
CA MET A 35 3.22 6.10 -7.34
C MET A 35 4.19 7.27 -7.53
N TRP A 36 5.47 7.08 -7.20
CA TRP A 36 6.50 8.09 -7.41
C TRP A 36 6.57 8.51 -8.88
N GLU A 37 6.70 7.54 -9.79
CA GLU A 37 6.70 7.76 -11.24
C GLU A 37 5.39 8.41 -11.74
N ASP A 38 4.25 7.98 -11.20
CA ASP A 38 2.93 8.50 -11.58
C ASP A 38 2.77 9.96 -11.15
N CYS A 39 3.29 10.33 -9.96
CA CYS A 39 3.24 11.69 -9.44
C CYS A 39 4.02 12.68 -10.32
N GLU A 40 5.12 12.27 -10.95
CA GLU A 40 5.87 13.13 -11.87
C GLU A 40 5.00 13.70 -13.00
N LYS A 41 3.97 12.97 -13.43
CA LYS A 41 3.02 13.42 -14.47
C LYS A 41 2.05 14.50 -13.97
N MET A 42 1.87 14.59 -12.66
CA MET A 42 0.94 15.53 -12.02
C MET A 42 1.62 16.84 -11.62
N LEU A 43 2.90 16.79 -11.25
CA LEU A 43 3.64 17.92 -10.69
C LEU A 43 3.68 19.20 -11.56
N PRO A 44 3.74 19.13 -12.91
CA PRO A 44 3.73 20.32 -13.75
C PRO A 44 2.45 21.16 -13.62
N ASP A 45 1.32 20.55 -13.30
CA ASP A 45 0.03 21.24 -13.15
C ASP A 45 -0.25 21.59 -11.68
N VAL A 46 -0.65 22.84 -11.42
CA VAL A 46 -0.93 23.33 -10.07
C VAL A 46 -2.01 22.53 -9.34
N ARG A 47 -3.00 22.02 -10.08
CA ARG A 47 -4.08 21.15 -9.57
C ARG A 47 -3.58 19.73 -9.34
N GLY A 48 -2.64 19.28 -10.17
CA GLY A 48 -2.01 17.97 -10.06
C GLY A 48 -1.15 17.85 -8.81
N ARG A 49 -0.44 18.92 -8.42
CA ARG A 49 0.40 18.93 -7.19
C ARG A 49 -0.37 18.56 -5.92
N GLY A 50 -1.57 19.09 -5.72
CA GLY A 50 -2.40 18.75 -4.56
C GLY A 50 -2.82 17.27 -4.55
N ASN A 51 -3.14 16.72 -5.72
CA ASN A 51 -3.45 15.30 -5.84
C ASN A 51 -2.21 14.41 -5.65
N ALA A 52 -1.04 14.83 -6.14
CA ALA A 52 0.22 14.12 -5.97
C ALA A 52 0.61 14.03 -4.49
N ASP A 53 0.48 15.13 -3.74
CA ASP A 53 0.72 15.13 -2.29
C ASP A 53 -0.19 14.14 -1.56
N GLN A 54 -1.49 14.21 -1.81
CA GLN A 54 -2.46 13.32 -1.16
C GLN A 54 -2.26 11.85 -1.56
N LEU A 55 -1.92 11.60 -2.82
CA LEU A 55 -1.62 10.25 -3.30
C LEU A 55 -0.33 9.72 -2.65
N ASN A 56 0.74 10.51 -2.60
CA ASN A 56 1.99 10.15 -1.95
C ASN A 56 1.78 9.80 -0.47
N ARG A 57 1.06 10.66 0.27
CA ARG A 57 0.76 10.43 1.68
C ARG A 57 -0.08 9.19 1.91
N SER A 58 -1.16 9.02 1.14
CA SER A 58 -2.05 7.86 1.30
C SER A 58 -1.37 6.55 0.90
N VAL A 59 -0.57 6.52 -0.18
CA VAL A 59 0.17 5.31 -0.60
C VAL A 59 1.28 4.97 0.40
N GLY A 60 2.12 5.95 0.79
CA GLY A 60 3.19 5.73 1.75
C GLY A 60 2.69 5.30 3.14
N SER A 61 1.50 5.76 3.52
CA SER A 61 0.84 5.34 4.77
C SER A 61 0.54 3.83 4.81
N ILE A 62 0.39 3.16 3.66
CA ILE A 62 0.07 1.72 3.63
C ILE A 62 1.22 0.90 4.23
N SER A 63 2.44 1.02 3.66
CA SER A 63 3.62 0.29 4.16
C SER A 63 4.02 0.77 5.55
N ALA A 64 4.00 2.09 5.79
CA ALA A 64 4.37 2.66 7.09
C ALA A 64 3.51 2.12 8.24
N ASN A 65 2.19 1.99 8.05
CA ASN A 65 1.34 1.41 9.10
C ASN A 65 1.53 -0.10 9.23
N ILE A 66 1.89 -0.83 8.16
CA ILE A 66 2.23 -2.25 8.26
C ILE A 66 3.52 -2.43 9.09
N GLU A 67 4.54 -1.60 8.84
CA GLU A 67 5.81 -1.55 9.59
C GLU A 67 5.59 -1.21 11.06
N GLU A 68 4.92 -0.09 11.33
CA GLU A 68 4.64 0.40 12.68
C GLU A 68 3.83 -0.60 13.50
N GLY A 69 2.79 -1.18 12.87
CA GLY A 69 1.99 -2.20 13.51
C GLY A 69 2.80 -3.45 13.85
N TYR A 70 3.70 -3.86 12.95
CA TYR A 70 4.55 -5.04 13.17
C TYR A 70 5.57 -4.78 14.30
N GLY A 71 6.18 -3.59 14.33
CA GLY A 71 7.16 -3.19 15.34
C GLY A 71 6.59 -3.10 16.77
N ARG A 72 5.29 -2.85 16.92
CA ARG A 72 4.58 -2.83 18.21
C ARG A 72 4.20 -4.21 18.75
N GLY A 73 4.52 -5.28 18.02
CA GLY A 73 4.19 -6.64 18.39
C GLY A 73 2.71 -6.99 18.16
N PHE A 74 2.35 -8.26 18.38
CA PHE A 74 1.03 -8.77 18.04
C PHE A 74 -0.03 -8.43 19.10
N GLY A 75 -1.16 -7.87 18.67
CA GLY A 75 -2.27 -7.54 19.56
C GLY A 75 -3.18 -6.45 18.99
N LYS A 76 -3.88 -5.74 19.88
CA LYS A 76 -4.83 -4.69 19.49
C LYS A 76 -4.18 -3.53 18.72
N GLU A 77 -2.93 -3.19 19.03
CA GLU A 77 -2.18 -2.16 18.30
C GLU A 77 -1.87 -2.61 16.87
N TYR A 78 -1.30 -3.81 16.67
CA TYR A 78 -1.08 -4.33 15.31
C TYR A 78 -2.38 -4.36 14.49
N ASP A 79 -3.47 -4.81 15.10
CA ASP A 79 -4.78 -4.86 14.47
C ASP A 79 -5.31 -3.45 14.12
N TYR A 80 -5.01 -2.43 14.94
CA TYR A 80 -5.34 -1.03 14.64
C TYR A 80 -4.56 -0.54 13.43
N PHE A 81 -3.24 -0.71 13.42
CA PHE A 81 -2.37 -0.26 12.34
C PHE A 81 -2.71 -0.95 11.00
N LEU A 82 -3.04 -2.25 11.01
CA LEU A 82 -3.53 -2.94 9.81
C LEU A 82 -4.84 -2.36 9.27
N ARG A 83 -5.75 -1.87 10.14
CA ARG A 83 -6.96 -1.18 9.71
C ARG A 83 -6.67 0.21 9.14
N VAL A 84 -5.69 0.92 9.68
CA VAL A 84 -5.23 2.20 9.12
C VAL A 84 -4.64 1.97 7.73
N ALA A 85 -3.74 1.00 7.56
CA ALA A 85 -3.19 0.62 6.25
C ALA A 85 -4.30 0.28 5.24
N LEU A 86 -5.33 -0.46 5.65
CA LEU A 86 -6.48 -0.78 4.81
C LEU A 86 -7.29 0.48 4.41
N GLY A 87 -7.47 1.43 5.34
CA GLY A 87 -8.07 2.73 5.07
C GLY A 87 -7.27 3.51 4.02
N SER A 88 -5.95 3.61 4.22
CA SER A 88 -5.02 4.28 3.31
C SER A 88 -5.00 3.65 1.91
N ALA A 89 -5.09 2.32 1.79
CA ALA A 89 -5.19 1.65 0.50
C ALA A 89 -6.48 2.00 -0.25
N ARG A 90 -7.63 2.03 0.45
CA ARG A 90 -8.91 2.46 -0.15
C ARG A 90 -8.88 3.94 -0.56
N GLU A 91 -8.27 4.78 0.26
CA GLU A 91 -8.11 6.20 -0.04
C GLU A 91 -7.23 6.43 -1.28
N SER A 92 -6.11 5.71 -1.36
CA SER A 92 -5.18 5.75 -2.51
C SER A 92 -5.89 5.44 -3.82
N ARG A 93 -6.78 4.44 -3.83
CA ARG A 93 -7.62 4.10 -4.99
C ARG A 93 -8.49 5.29 -5.43
N GLY A 94 -9.04 6.02 -4.46
CA GLY A 94 -9.80 7.26 -4.71
C GLY A 94 -8.92 8.39 -5.27
N TRP A 95 -7.70 8.55 -4.76
CA TRP A 95 -6.76 9.55 -5.28
C TRP A 95 -6.30 9.26 -6.70
N TYR A 96 -6.01 8.00 -7.04
CA TYR A 96 -5.75 7.59 -8.42
C TYR A 96 -6.91 7.93 -9.35
N TYR A 97 -8.16 7.71 -8.94
CA TYR A 97 -9.32 8.12 -9.73
C TYR A 97 -9.36 9.63 -9.99
N ARG A 98 -9.08 10.44 -8.96
CA ARG A 98 -9.07 11.91 -9.07
C ARG A 98 -7.92 12.40 -9.95
N SER A 99 -6.80 11.68 -9.97
CA SER A 99 -5.61 11.97 -10.79
C SER A 99 -5.66 11.41 -12.21
N ARG A 100 -6.68 10.63 -12.59
CA ARG A 100 -6.76 9.93 -13.89
C ARG A 100 -6.52 10.79 -15.14
N ARG A 101 -6.74 12.11 -15.06
CA ARG A 101 -6.53 13.04 -16.17
C ARG A 101 -5.04 13.25 -16.50
N PHE A 102 -4.15 12.97 -15.54
CA PHE A 102 -2.70 13.10 -15.68
C PHE A 102 -2.02 11.79 -16.07
N LEU A 103 -2.75 10.67 -16.03
CA LEU A 103 -2.21 9.32 -16.21
C LEU A 103 -2.67 8.75 -17.55
N SER A 104 -1.85 7.89 -18.14
CA SER A 104 -2.27 7.16 -19.35
C SER A 104 -3.37 6.15 -19.02
N SER A 105 -4.17 5.79 -20.02
CA SER A 105 -5.26 4.82 -19.86
C SER A 105 -4.79 3.43 -19.42
N ALA A 106 -3.52 3.09 -19.64
CA ALA A 106 -2.92 1.83 -19.21
C ALA A 106 -2.47 1.83 -17.73
N VAL A 107 -2.12 2.99 -17.17
CA VAL A 107 -1.62 3.08 -15.77
C VAL A 107 -2.75 2.77 -14.78
N LEU A 108 -3.92 3.38 -14.96
CA LEU A 108 -4.98 3.32 -13.95
C LEU A 108 -5.48 1.89 -13.67
N PRO A 109 -5.78 1.04 -14.68
CA PRO A 109 -6.15 -0.35 -14.43
C PRO A 109 -5.08 -1.15 -13.69
N HIS A 110 -3.79 -0.92 -14.02
CA HIS A 110 -2.68 -1.58 -13.33
C HIS A 110 -2.61 -1.18 -11.85
N ARG A 111 -2.72 0.11 -11.54
CA ARG A 111 -2.68 0.57 -10.13
C ARG A 111 -3.87 0.07 -9.34
N TYR A 112 -5.06 0.01 -9.96
CA TYR A 112 -6.24 -0.56 -9.32
C TYR A 112 -6.11 -2.05 -9.05
N ALA A 113 -5.62 -2.83 -9.99
CA ALA A 113 -5.38 -4.26 -9.76
C ALA A 113 -4.44 -4.48 -8.56
N LEU A 114 -3.32 -3.75 -8.51
CA LEU A 114 -2.37 -3.83 -7.40
C LEU A 114 -2.99 -3.39 -6.06
N LEU A 115 -3.75 -2.30 -6.04
CA LEU A 115 -4.46 -1.84 -4.85
C LEU A 115 -5.54 -2.82 -4.38
N ASP A 116 -6.29 -3.42 -5.30
CA ASP A 116 -7.35 -4.38 -4.98
C ASP A 116 -6.73 -5.67 -4.37
N GLU A 117 -5.56 -6.10 -4.85
CA GLU A 117 -4.77 -7.18 -4.23
C GLU A 117 -4.29 -6.82 -2.80
N ILE A 118 -3.71 -5.63 -2.62
CA ILE A 118 -3.27 -5.14 -1.30
C ILE A 118 -4.47 -5.10 -0.33
N ILE A 119 -5.61 -4.55 -0.77
CA ILE A 119 -6.84 -4.49 0.01
C ILE A 119 -7.31 -5.89 0.39
N GLY A 120 -7.32 -6.83 -0.55
CA GLY A 120 -7.70 -8.23 -0.30
C GLY A 120 -6.83 -8.89 0.76
N LEU A 121 -5.50 -8.73 0.66
CA LEU A 121 -4.54 -9.27 1.62
C LEU A 121 -4.70 -8.66 3.02
N LEU A 122 -4.88 -7.34 3.10
CA LEU A 122 -5.12 -6.62 4.36
C LEU A 122 -6.46 -7.03 5.01
N VAL A 123 -7.53 -7.12 4.24
CA VAL A 123 -8.84 -7.59 4.72
C VAL A 123 -8.74 -9.00 5.29
N ASN A 124 -8.06 -9.91 4.57
CA ASN A 124 -7.88 -11.28 5.02
C ASN A 124 -7.05 -11.35 6.31
N LYS A 125 -5.96 -10.58 6.39
CA LYS A 125 -5.14 -10.50 7.61
C LYS A 125 -5.94 -9.98 8.81
N VAL A 126 -6.67 -8.87 8.66
CA VAL A 126 -7.50 -8.29 9.72
C VAL A 126 -8.60 -9.27 10.18
N ARG A 127 -9.25 -9.98 9.25
CA ARG A 127 -10.25 -11.00 9.59
C ARG A 127 -9.66 -12.19 10.35
N ALA A 128 -8.51 -12.69 9.90
CA ALA A 128 -7.81 -13.80 10.56
C ALA A 128 -7.41 -13.42 12.00
N ARG A 129 -6.94 -12.19 12.20
CA ARG A 129 -6.59 -11.65 13.52
C ARG A 129 -7.79 -11.60 14.47
N LYS A 130 -8.94 -11.07 14.03
CA LYS A 130 -10.19 -11.07 14.81
C LYS A 130 -10.62 -12.48 15.25
N LYS A 131 -10.52 -13.46 14.36
CA LYS A 131 -10.87 -14.87 14.68
C LYS A 131 -9.93 -15.46 15.73
N LEU A 132 -8.64 -15.12 15.70
CA LEU A 132 -7.68 -15.57 16.71
C LEU A 132 -7.97 -14.94 18.09
N GLU A 133 -8.45 -13.70 18.13
CA GLU A 133 -8.84 -13.05 19.39
C GLU A 133 -10.11 -13.68 19.99
N SER A 134 -11.10 -14.04 19.17
CA SER A 134 -12.34 -14.66 19.65
C SER A 134 -12.18 -16.09 20.15
N VAL A 135 -11.11 -16.79 19.79
CA VAL A 135 -10.81 -18.16 20.27
C VAL A 135 -10.04 -18.13 21.60
N LYS A 136 -9.46 -16.99 21.97
CA LYS A 136 -8.69 -16.81 23.21
C LYS A 136 -9.52 -16.29 24.39
N GLN A 137 -10.79 -15.94 24.15
CA GLN A 137 -11.79 -15.57 25.16
C GLN A 137 -12.63 -16.79 25.53
#